data_AF-A0A1G3PM45-F1
#
_entry.id   AF-A0A1G3PM45-F1
#
_cell.length_a   1.000
_cell.length_b   1.000
_cell.length_c   1.000
_cell.angle_alpha   90.00
_cell.angle_beta   90.00
_cell.angle_gamma   90.00
#
_symmetry.space_group_name_H-M   'P 1'
#
loop_
_entity.id
_entity.type
_entity.pdbx_description
1 polymer ?
#
loop_
_entity_poly.entity_id
_entity_poly.type
_entity_poly.pdbx_seq_one_letter_code
_entity_poly.pdbx_strand_id
1 'polypeptide(L)'
;MRGFLEKFSRIVNLNELVFDLTLSITAIIVYRLIVPKAGFLFSGSDIPFTIAVIVCVQFFTALFFAGILKRYDEMQAAVKTGAYPPADSKPGFTKRFNKRLAETPAVGILLGIFVFAAVTSLYILMPMSVNNVIAKITMEAADNDPNRYLGMFVFFLTGVIVILPGVLIFKDDKGAIRWMIIISLLFAYEALAFPFSIVYFAFLGGAVGAILFVLITAGAVTGTILLKRCFIDKDFTAIPAVKKIAGPLKMFVIPFFTAIAMIVWSELSMISAAQDLIHENLAVNMANIFPYLLLSGLVPVRVVILFAPPVKPLNILISAVTMYLFFVNLDSVLVKLSGLMVPLK
;
A
#
# COMPACT_ATOMS: atom_id res chain seq x y z
N MET A 1 32.30 -5.05 -6.51
CA MET A 1 30.83 -5.02 -6.32
C MET A 1 30.18 -3.66 -6.60
N ARG A 2 30.67 -2.53 -6.07
CA ARG A 2 30.11 -1.17 -6.31
C ARG A 2 29.95 -0.80 -7.79
N GLY A 3 30.99 -1.01 -8.60
CA GLY A 3 30.94 -0.67 -10.03
C GLY A 3 29.94 -1.51 -10.85
N PHE A 4 29.63 -2.74 -10.42
CA PHE A 4 28.58 -3.54 -11.04
C PHE A 4 27.19 -3.02 -10.67
N LEU A 5 26.96 -2.73 -9.38
CA LEU A 5 25.68 -2.16 -8.92
C LEU A 5 25.38 -0.80 -9.55
N GLU A 6 26.40 0.05 -9.77
CA GLU A 6 26.24 1.32 -10.50
C GLU A 6 25.92 1.12 -11.98
N LYS A 7 26.56 0.15 -12.64
CA LYS A 7 26.23 -0.17 -14.05
C LYS A 7 24.82 -0.76 -14.15
N PHE A 8 24.45 -1.62 -13.21
CA PHE A 8 23.14 -2.27 -13.16
C PHE A 8 22.01 -1.28 -12.85
N SER A 9 22.20 -0.38 -11.87
CA SER A 9 21.21 0.66 -11.52
C SER A 9 20.99 1.71 -12.61
N ARG A 10 21.92 1.84 -13.56
CA ARG A 10 21.69 2.66 -14.77
C ARG A 10 20.66 2.05 -15.70
N ILE A 11 20.52 0.72 -15.70
CA ILE A 11 19.62 -0.02 -16.58
C ILE A 11 18.31 -0.33 -15.86
N VAL A 12 18.36 -0.59 -14.55
CA VAL A 12 17.22 -1.05 -13.75
C VAL A 12 16.96 -0.14 -12.54
N ASN A 13 15.69 0.19 -12.30
CA ASN A 13 15.22 0.79 -11.06
C ASN A 13 15.15 -0.31 -9.98
N LEU A 14 16.10 -0.29 -9.05
CA LEU A 14 16.26 -1.34 -8.03
C LEU A 14 15.03 -1.47 -7.12
N ASN A 15 14.35 -0.38 -6.79
CA ASN A 15 13.18 -0.43 -5.90
C ASN A 15 12.04 -1.23 -6.54
N GLU A 16 11.80 -0.98 -7.83
CA GLU A 16 10.79 -1.67 -8.62
C GLU A 16 11.20 -3.13 -8.89
N LEU A 17 12.47 -3.37 -9.19
CA LEU A 17 12.97 -4.74 -9.34
C LEU A 17 12.79 -5.57 -8.07
N VAL A 18 13.14 -5.01 -6.90
CA VAL A 18 12.97 -5.71 -5.61
C VAL A 18 11.50 -6.00 -5.36
N PHE A 19 10.61 -5.03 -5.60
CA PHE A 19 9.17 -5.23 -5.49
C PHE A 19 8.69 -6.37 -6.41
N ASP A 20 9.03 -6.31 -7.70
CA ASP A 20 8.61 -7.28 -8.73
C ASP A 20 9.15 -8.70 -8.49
N LEU A 21 10.43 -8.80 -8.12
CA LEU A 21 11.05 -10.09 -7.79
C LEU A 21 10.43 -10.68 -6.53
N THR A 22 10.22 -9.87 -5.49
CA THR A 22 9.58 -10.34 -4.25
C THR A 22 8.17 -10.83 -4.55
N LEU A 23 7.43 -10.11 -5.39
CA LEU A 23 6.08 -10.49 -5.75
C LEU A 23 6.07 -11.81 -6.55
N SER A 24 6.95 -11.93 -7.54
CA SER A 24 7.02 -13.12 -8.39
C SER A 24 7.53 -14.36 -7.65
N ILE A 25 8.60 -14.21 -6.87
CA ILE A 25 9.18 -15.29 -6.07
C ILE A 25 8.16 -15.76 -5.05
N THR A 26 7.54 -14.84 -4.31
CA THR A 26 6.50 -15.19 -3.36
C THR A 26 5.32 -15.84 -4.08
N ALA A 27 4.84 -15.31 -5.21
CA ALA A 27 3.75 -15.95 -5.96
C ALA A 27 4.11 -17.37 -6.44
N ILE A 28 5.34 -17.62 -6.89
CA ILE A 28 5.78 -18.96 -7.31
C ILE A 28 5.90 -19.89 -6.09
N ILE A 29 6.62 -19.46 -5.06
CA ILE A 29 6.87 -20.28 -3.87
C ILE A 29 5.55 -20.55 -3.14
N VAL A 30 4.81 -19.49 -2.82
CA VAL A 30 3.54 -19.59 -2.11
C VAL A 30 2.51 -20.31 -2.97
N TYR A 31 2.20 -19.82 -4.18
CA TYR A 31 1.05 -20.33 -4.95
C TYR A 31 1.30 -21.61 -5.75
N ARG A 32 2.56 -22.00 -6.00
CA ARG A 32 2.87 -23.29 -6.66
C ARG A 32 3.49 -24.33 -5.75
N LEU A 33 4.40 -23.95 -4.86
CA LEU A 33 5.19 -24.92 -4.08
C LEU A 33 4.59 -25.19 -2.70
N ILE A 34 4.06 -24.16 -2.04
CA ILE A 34 3.62 -24.25 -0.65
C ILE A 34 2.10 -24.43 -0.52
N VAL A 35 1.29 -23.99 -1.50
CA VAL A 35 -0.19 -23.98 -1.37
C VAL A 35 -0.68 -25.25 -0.67
N PRO A 36 -1.22 -25.11 0.55
CA PRO A 36 -1.78 -26.25 1.25
C PRO A 36 -2.91 -26.82 0.41
N LYS A 37 -3.21 -28.11 0.56
CA LYS A 37 -4.37 -28.74 -0.10
C LYS A 37 -5.69 -27.97 0.14
N ALA A 38 -5.73 -27.10 1.14
CA ALA A 38 -6.83 -26.20 1.50
C ALA A 38 -6.98 -24.92 0.64
N GLY A 39 -6.03 -24.60 -0.27
CA GLY A 39 -6.17 -23.53 -1.26
C GLY A 39 -5.43 -22.22 -0.94
N PHE A 40 -5.65 -21.60 0.23
CA PHE A 40 -5.02 -20.31 0.61
C PHE A 40 -4.14 -20.46 1.86
N LEU A 41 -3.05 -19.70 1.96
CA LEU A 41 -2.19 -19.62 3.16
C LEU A 41 -2.90 -19.00 4.35
N PHE A 42 -3.74 -18.00 4.10
CA PHE A 42 -4.40 -17.23 5.15
C PHE A 42 -5.87 -17.62 5.35
N SER A 43 -6.29 -18.79 4.83
CA SER A 43 -7.62 -19.33 5.15
C SER A 43 -7.67 -19.68 6.65
N GLY A 44 -8.43 -18.91 7.43
CA GLY A 44 -8.57 -19.12 8.87
C GLY A 44 -7.67 -18.25 9.75
N SER A 45 -7.10 -17.17 9.21
CA SER A 45 -6.44 -16.16 10.06
C SER A 45 -7.40 -15.56 11.06
N ASP A 46 -6.93 -15.36 12.29
CA ASP A 46 -7.68 -14.67 13.33
C ASP A 46 -7.82 -13.18 13.02
N ILE A 47 -8.78 -12.56 13.69
CA ILE A 47 -9.11 -11.14 13.52
C ILE A 47 -7.91 -10.22 13.81
N PRO A 48 -7.17 -10.37 14.93
CA PRO A 48 -6.03 -9.52 15.21
C PRO A 48 -4.96 -9.59 14.12
N PHE A 49 -4.71 -10.78 13.56
CA PHE A 49 -3.79 -10.94 12.44
C PHE A 49 -4.27 -10.20 11.20
N THR A 50 -5.56 -10.34 10.85
CA THR A 50 -6.16 -9.65 9.70
C THR A 50 -6.02 -8.13 9.82
N ILE A 51 -6.26 -7.58 11.01
CA ILE A 51 -6.07 -6.17 11.32
C ILE A 51 -4.60 -5.76 11.17
N ALA A 52 -3.68 -6.53 11.74
CA ALA A 52 -2.24 -6.25 11.68
C ALA A 52 -1.74 -6.24 10.23
N VAL A 53 -2.18 -7.20 9.41
CA VAL A 53 -1.89 -7.24 7.98
C VAL A 53 -2.37 -5.95 7.31
N ILE A 54 -3.62 -5.55 7.54
CA ILE A 54 -4.22 -4.37 6.89
C ILE A 54 -3.44 -3.10 7.25
N VAL A 55 -3.14 -2.93 8.52
CA VAL A 55 -2.26 -1.86 9.04
C VAL A 55 -0.91 -1.86 8.33
N CYS A 56 -0.26 -3.02 8.22
CA CYS A 56 1.02 -3.13 7.53
C CYS A 56 0.92 -2.78 6.04
N VAL A 57 -0.11 -3.27 5.34
CA VAL A 57 -0.30 -3.01 3.91
C VAL A 57 -0.50 -1.54 3.65
N GLN A 58 -1.34 -0.88 4.45
CA GLN A 58 -1.59 0.55 4.33
C GLN A 58 -0.33 1.35 4.59
N PHE A 59 0.39 1.05 5.68
CA PHE A 59 1.63 1.74 6.03
C PHE A 59 2.67 1.64 4.91
N PHE A 60 3.02 0.41 4.50
CA PHE A 60 4.09 0.18 3.54
C PHE A 60 3.70 0.64 2.13
N THR A 61 2.43 0.55 1.75
CA THR A 61 1.97 1.02 0.44
C THR A 61 1.91 2.54 0.38
N ALA A 62 1.43 3.20 1.44
CA ALA A 62 1.48 4.65 1.53
C ALA A 62 2.92 5.18 1.55
N LEU A 63 3.83 4.51 2.28
CA LEU A 63 5.26 4.83 2.29
C LEU A 63 5.92 4.66 0.93
N PHE A 64 5.56 3.60 0.22
CA PHE A 64 6.05 3.36 -1.11
C PHE A 64 5.56 4.42 -2.12
N PHE A 65 4.27 4.79 -2.07
CA PHE A 65 3.71 5.82 -2.95
C PHE A 65 4.21 7.23 -2.66
N ALA A 66 4.29 7.63 -1.40
CA ALA A 66 4.91 8.89 -1.02
C ALA A 66 6.37 8.95 -1.54
N GLY A 67 7.10 7.81 -1.51
CA GLY A 67 8.43 7.71 -2.10
C GLY A 67 8.47 7.82 -3.63
N ILE A 68 7.43 7.36 -4.34
CA ILE A 68 7.31 7.55 -5.80
C ILE A 68 7.02 9.01 -6.14
N LEU A 69 6.06 9.63 -5.45
CA LEU A 69 5.70 11.04 -5.64
C LEU A 69 6.88 11.96 -5.36
N LYS A 70 7.61 11.73 -4.27
CA LYS A 70 8.83 12.49 -3.96
C LYS A 70 9.86 12.41 -5.09
N ARG A 71 10.12 11.22 -5.64
CA ARG A 71 11.06 11.06 -6.76
C ARG A 71 10.58 11.78 -8.02
N TYR A 72 9.27 11.83 -8.25
CA TYR A 72 8.68 12.60 -9.33
C TYR A 72 8.92 14.09 -9.14
N ASP A 73 8.67 14.62 -7.95
CA ASP A 73 8.85 16.03 -7.61
C ASP A 73 10.33 16.45 -7.69
N GLU A 74 11.24 15.60 -7.19
CA GLU A 74 12.70 15.79 -7.31
C GLU A 74 13.15 15.83 -8.77
N MET A 75 12.61 14.96 -9.63
CA MET A 75 12.93 14.98 -11.06
C MET A 75 12.37 16.23 -11.75
N GLN A 76 11.12 16.62 -11.47
CA GLN A 76 10.56 17.85 -12.02
C GLN A 76 11.37 19.07 -11.61
N ALA A 77 11.80 19.15 -10.34
CA ALA A 77 12.66 20.22 -9.86
C ALA A 77 14.00 20.24 -10.61
N ALA A 78 14.64 19.07 -10.78
CA ALA A 78 15.91 18.95 -11.50
C ALA A 78 15.79 19.32 -12.99
N VAL A 79 14.66 19.03 -13.63
CA VAL A 79 14.39 19.44 -15.01
C VAL A 79 14.19 20.95 -15.11
N LYS A 80 13.43 21.55 -14.19
CA LYS A 80 13.17 23.00 -14.15
C LYS A 80 14.46 23.81 -13.94
N THR A 81 15.39 23.31 -13.15
CA THR A 81 16.68 23.97 -12.91
C THR A 81 17.73 23.67 -13.99
N GLY A 82 17.41 22.84 -14.99
CA GLY A 82 18.37 22.40 -16.01
C GLY A 82 19.42 21.41 -15.49
N ALA A 83 19.33 20.95 -14.24
CA ALA A 83 20.21 19.94 -13.66
C ALA A 83 20.01 18.54 -14.28
N TYR A 84 18.88 18.31 -14.94
CA TYR A 84 18.57 17.06 -15.64
C TYR A 84 18.18 17.28 -17.12
N PRO A 85 18.77 16.53 -18.07
CA PRO A 85 19.86 15.56 -17.89
C PRO A 85 21.20 16.25 -17.56
N PRO A 86 22.12 15.57 -16.84
CA PRO A 86 23.45 16.10 -16.52
C PRO A 86 24.22 16.53 -17.78
N ALA A 87 24.79 17.75 -17.76
CA ALA A 87 25.42 18.43 -18.89
C ALA A 87 26.61 17.66 -19.50
N ASP A 88 27.26 16.83 -18.69
CA ASP A 88 28.41 15.99 -19.02
C ASP A 88 28.06 14.73 -19.83
N SER A 89 26.78 14.50 -20.15
CA SER A 89 26.34 13.27 -20.82
C SER A 89 25.46 13.52 -22.03
N LYS A 90 25.85 12.96 -23.19
CA LYS A 90 24.94 12.87 -24.35
C LYS A 90 23.66 12.16 -23.90
N PRO A 91 22.48 12.82 -23.96
CA PRO A 91 21.29 12.25 -23.35
C PRO A 91 20.78 11.08 -24.20
N GLY A 92 21.04 9.87 -23.71
CA GLY A 92 20.47 8.63 -24.27
C GLY A 92 18.94 8.66 -24.27
N PHE A 93 18.32 7.73 -25.00
CA PHE A 93 16.87 7.64 -25.16
C PHE A 93 16.12 7.71 -23.82
N THR A 94 16.53 6.91 -22.83
CA THR A 94 15.91 6.87 -21.49
C THR A 94 15.96 8.22 -20.77
N LYS A 95 17.04 8.99 -20.92
CA LYS A 95 17.15 10.31 -20.29
C LYS A 95 16.21 11.32 -20.95
N ARG A 96 16.14 11.30 -22.29
CA ARG A 96 15.20 12.14 -23.07
C ARG A 96 13.75 11.80 -22.75
N PHE A 97 13.42 10.51 -22.64
CA PHE A 97 12.10 10.04 -22.28
C PHE A 97 11.68 10.49 -20.88
N ASN A 98 12.54 10.27 -19.87
CA ASN A 98 12.28 10.74 -18.50
C ASN A 98 12.14 12.27 -18.41
N LYS A 99 12.96 13.03 -19.15
CA LYS A 99 12.82 14.49 -19.23
C LYS A 99 11.43 14.88 -19.76
N ARG A 100 11.01 14.29 -20.88
CA ARG A 100 9.67 14.52 -21.46
C ARG A 100 8.54 14.16 -20.49
N LEU A 101 8.66 13.03 -19.79
CA LEU A 101 7.67 12.63 -18.79
C LEU A 101 7.55 13.67 -17.67
N ALA A 102 8.68 14.17 -17.16
CA ALA A 102 8.69 15.19 -16.10
C ALA A 102 8.17 16.56 -16.58
N GLU A 103 8.44 16.94 -17.84
CA GLU A 103 7.97 18.20 -18.44
C GLU A 103 6.48 18.18 -18.76
N THR A 104 5.90 17.01 -19.04
CA THR A 104 4.51 16.87 -19.47
C THR A 104 3.56 16.95 -18.26
N PRO A 105 2.72 18.00 -18.11
CA PRO A 105 1.83 18.14 -16.95
C PRO A 105 0.84 16.99 -16.81
N ALA A 106 0.37 16.45 -17.95
CA ALA A 106 -0.57 15.33 -17.99
C ALA A 106 -0.01 14.06 -17.31
N VAL A 107 1.31 13.82 -17.35
CA VAL A 107 1.93 12.67 -16.68
C VAL A 107 1.85 12.82 -15.18
N GLY A 108 2.09 14.02 -14.65
CA GLY A 108 1.96 14.31 -13.21
C GLY A 108 0.52 14.18 -12.71
N ILE A 109 -0.46 14.57 -13.55
CA ILE A 109 -1.89 14.39 -13.26
C ILE A 109 -2.25 12.91 -13.27
N LEU A 110 -1.90 12.17 -14.32
CA LEU A 110 -2.16 10.74 -14.43
C LEU A 110 -1.54 9.96 -13.27
N LEU A 111 -0.28 10.23 -12.93
CA LEU A 111 0.38 9.63 -11.77
C LEU A 111 -0.37 9.97 -10.49
N GLY A 112 -0.81 11.22 -10.33
CA GLY A 112 -1.64 11.64 -9.20
C GLY A 112 -2.97 10.88 -9.11
N ILE A 113 -3.66 10.69 -10.25
CA ILE A 113 -4.91 9.93 -10.33
C ILE A 113 -4.68 8.47 -9.99
N PHE A 114 -3.63 7.83 -10.50
CA PHE A 114 -3.35 6.43 -10.19
C PHE A 114 -2.89 6.23 -8.74
N VAL A 115 -2.10 7.15 -8.19
CA VAL A 115 -1.74 7.10 -6.76
C VAL A 115 -2.98 7.34 -5.90
N PHE A 116 -3.81 8.31 -6.25
CA PHE A 116 -5.08 8.55 -5.58
C PHE A 116 -5.99 7.32 -5.66
N ALA A 117 -6.18 6.74 -6.85
CA ALA A 117 -6.98 5.54 -7.02
C ALA A 117 -6.40 4.37 -6.23
N ALA A 118 -5.08 4.17 -6.23
CA ALA A 118 -4.46 3.08 -5.48
C ALA A 118 -4.58 3.26 -3.96
N VAL A 119 -4.27 4.45 -3.44
CA VAL A 119 -4.39 4.78 -2.01
C VAL A 119 -5.86 4.71 -1.57
N THR A 120 -6.75 5.36 -2.31
CA THR A 120 -8.19 5.40 -1.98
C THR A 120 -8.84 4.04 -2.16
N SER A 121 -8.48 3.23 -3.16
CA SER A 121 -9.06 1.90 -3.34
C SER A 121 -8.64 0.92 -2.25
N LEU A 122 -7.37 0.96 -1.82
CA LEU A 122 -6.92 0.29 -0.61
C LEU A 122 -7.71 0.78 0.61
N TYR A 123 -8.06 2.07 0.67
CA TYR A 123 -8.80 2.66 1.77
C TYR A 123 -10.34 2.58 1.67
N ILE A 124 -10.91 2.20 0.55
CA ILE A 124 -12.35 1.90 0.50
C ILE A 124 -12.53 0.42 0.79
N LEU A 125 -11.74 -0.43 0.13
CA LEU A 125 -11.92 -1.87 0.24
C LEU A 125 -11.30 -2.49 1.47
N MET A 126 -10.17 -2.00 1.99
CA MET A 126 -9.68 -2.50 3.28
C MET A 126 -10.66 -2.13 4.38
N PRO A 127 -11.09 -0.87 4.56
CA PRO A 127 -12.11 -0.51 5.54
C PRO A 127 -13.43 -1.25 5.34
N MET A 128 -13.91 -1.49 4.11
CA MET A 128 -15.09 -2.33 3.90
C MET A 128 -14.87 -3.79 4.32
N SER A 129 -13.72 -4.37 4.00
CA SER A 129 -13.38 -5.74 4.40
C SER A 129 -13.19 -5.85 5.91
N VAL A 130 -12.55 -4.85 6.51
CA VAL A 130 -12.43 -4.63 7.96
C VAL A 130 -13.82 -4.50 8.57
N ASN A 131 -14.72 -3.71 7.97
CA ASN A 131 -16.10 -3.56 8.43
C ASN A 131 -16.82 -4.89 8.43
N ASN A 132 -16.67 -5.70 7.38
CA ASN A 132 -17.30 -7.01 7.29
C ASN A 132 -16.74 -7.97 8.35
N VAL A 133 -15.42 -7.94 8.59
CA VAL A 133 -14.78 -8.72 9.66
C VAL A 133 -15.26 -8.23 11.04
N ILE A 134 -15.30 -6.92 11.28
CA ILE A 134 -15.80 -6.29 12.49
C ILE A 134 -17.27 -6.59 12.73
N ALA A 135 -18.10 -6.52 11.69
CA ALA A 135 -19.52 -6.81 11.79
C ALA A 135 -19.74 -8.24 12.24
N LYS A 136 -19.00 -9.21 11.65
CA LYS A 136 -19.01 -10.61 12.10
C LYS A 136 -18.61 -10.75 13.57
N ILE A 137 -17.51 -10.13 13.99
CA ILE A 137 -17.09 -10.09 15.40
C ILE A 137 -18.19 -9.53 16.29
N THR A 138 -18.78 -8.41 15.90
CA THR A 138 -19.72 -7.66 16.73
C THR A 138 -21.03 -8.43 16.89
N MET A 139 -21.46 -9.13 15.83
CA MET A 139 -22.64 -9.99 15.83
C MET A 139 -22.43 -11.30 16.61
N GLU A 140 -21.22 -11.84 16.62
CA GLU A 140 -20.87 -13.07 17.35
C GLU A 140 -20.45 -12.81 18.81
N ALA A 141 -20.06 -11.58 19.13
CA ALA A 141 -19.66 -11.14 20.45
C ALA A 141 -20.84 -11.03 21.43
N ALA A 142 -20.71 -11.63 22.61
CA ALA A 142 -21.61 -11.40 23.74
C ALA A 142 -21.62 -9.92 24.16
N ASP A 143 -22.67 -9.48 24.87
CA ASP A 143 -22.91 -8.06 25.17
C ASP A 143 -21.78 -7.33 25.93
N ASN A 144 -20.85 -8.07 26.53
CA ASN A 144 -19.70 -7.53 27.28
C ASN A 144 -18.34 -7.86 26.64
N ASP A 145 -18.29 -8.38 25.41
CA ASP A 145 -17.00 -8.74 24.79
C ASP A 145 -16.25 -7.46 24.31
N PRO A 146 -15.02 -7.22 24.79
CA PRO A 146 -14.18 -6.11 24.34
C PRO A 146 -13.91 -6.11 22.82
N ASN A 147 -14.08 -7.24 22.14
CA ASN A 147 -13.92 -7.36 20.69
C ASN A 147 -14.91 -6.48 19.89
N ARG A 148 -16.06 -6.08 20.47
CA ARG A 148 -16.98 -5.12 19.86
C ARG A 148 -16.33 -3.75 19.61
N TYR A 149 -15.32 -3.38 20.41
CA TYR A 149 -14.66 -2.07 20.35
C TYR A 149 -13.47 -2.02 19.39
N LEU A 150 -12.98 -3.19 18.98
CA LEU A 150 -11.80 -3.32 18.14
C LEU A 150 -12.03 -2.63 16.79
N GLY A 151 -13.27 -2.62 16.29
CA GLY A 151 -13.56 -2.14 14.96
C GLY A 151 -13.36 -0.66 14.71
N MET A 152 -13.97 0.20 15.54
CA MET A 152 -13.80 1.65 15.41
C MET A 152 -12.35 2.08 15.67
N PHE A 153 -11.66 1.41 16.61
CA PHE A 153 -10.24 1.65 16.83
C PHE A 153 -9.40 1.30 15.61
N VAL A 154 -9.72 0.22 14.89
CA VAL A 154 -9.01 -0.16 13.67
C VAL A 154 -9.20 0.88 12.57
N PHE A 155 -10.42 1.35 12.32
CA PHE A 155 -10.65 2.41 11.32
C PHE A 155 -9.82 3.67 11.63
N PHE A 156 -9.84 4.12 12.87
CA PHE A 156 -9.03 5.25 13.30
C PHE A 156 -7.52 5.01 13.09
N LEU A 157 -7.02 3.83 13.51
CA LEU A 157 -5.61 3.47 13.39
C LEU A 157 -5.18 3.44 11.91
N THR A 158 -6.04 2.94 11.03
CA THR A 158 -5.78 2.92 9.58
C THR A 158 -5.54 4.31 8.99
N GLY A 159 -6.30 5.32 9.43
CA GLY A 159 -6.12 6.71 8.96
C GLY A 159 -4.82 7.36 9.41
N VAL A 160 -4.49 7.21 10.69
CA VAL A 160 -3.23 7.74 11.25
C VAL A 160 -2.02 7.13 10.54
N ILE A 161 -2.08 5.83 10.25
CA ILE A 161 -1.00 5.09 9.58
C ILE A 161 -0.73 5.57 8.17
N VAL A 162 -1.74 6.06 7.43
CA VAL A 162 -1.56 6.57 6.06
C VAL A 162 -1.04 8.00 6.05
N ILE A 163 -1.38 8.80 7.06
CA ILE A 163 -0.85 10.16 7.22
C ILE A 163 0.66 10.14 7.51
N LEU A 164 1.10 9.21 8.37
CA LEU A 164 2.48 9.07 8.83
C LEU A 164 3.52 9.04 7.68
N PRO A 165 3.39 8.21 6.63
CA PRO A 165 4.28 8.18 5.49
C PRO A 165 4.50 9.52 4.77
N GLY A 166 3.44 10.28 4.53
CA GLY A 166 3.58 11.59 3.89
C GLY A 166 4.32 12.58 4.77
N VAL A 167 4.01 12.54 6.07
CA VAL A 167 4.71 13.31 7.09
C VAL A 167 6.20 12.93 7.13
N LEU A 168 6.54 11.64 7.03
CA LEU A 168 7.93 11.16 7.12
C LEU A 168 8.75 11.38 5.85
N ILE A 169 8.12 11.40 4.67
CA ILE A 169 8.83 11.44 3.37
C ILE A 169 9.01 12.86 2.83
N PHE A 170 7.99 13.71 2.96
CA PHE A 170 8.03 15.08 2.45
C PHE A 170 8.58 16.04 3.51
N LYS A 171 9.72 16.68 3.21
CA LYS A 171 10.33 17.69 4.08
C LYS A 171 9.78 19.09 3.78
N ASP A 172 9.31 19.32 2.55
CA ASP A 172 8.81 20.59 2.06
C ASP A 172 7.27 20.68 2.15
N ASP A 173 6.77 21.89 2.42
CA ASP A 173 5.33 22.13 2.57
C ASP A 173 4.54 21.81 1.29
N LYS A 174 5.14 21.95 0.11
CA LYS A 174 4.47 21.68 -1.17
C LYS A 174 4.21 20.20 -1.39
N GLY A 175 5.22 19.35 -1.17
CA GLY A 175 5.06 17.89 -1.21
C GLY A 175 4.06 17.40 -0.16
N ALA A 176 4.11 17.96 1.05
CA ALA A 176 3.17 17.63 2.12
C ALA A 176 1.73 18.01 1.75
N ILE A 177 1.48 19.20 1.18
CA ILE A 177 0.15 19.62 0.71
C ILE A 177 -0.36 18.69 -0.39
N ARG A 178 0.49 18.33 -1.36
CA ARG A 178 0.11 17.39 -2.43
C ARG A 178 -0.27 16.03 -1.87
N TRP A 179 0.49 15.52 -0.91
CA TRP A 179 0.13 14.29 -0.19
C TRP A 179 -1.22 14.43 0.52
N MET A 180 -1.42 15.52 1.28
CA MET A 180 -2.69 15.79 1.96
C MET A 180 -3.89 15.89 1.01
N ILE A 181 -3.71 16.44 -0.20
CA ILE A 181 -4.74 16.44 -1.24
C ILE A 181 -5.06 15.01 -1.69
N ILE A 182 -4.04 14.19 -1.93
CA ILE A 182 -4.21 12.78 -2.35
C ILE A 182 -4.93 11.98 -1.27
N ILE A 183 -4.62 12.22 0.01
CA ILE A 183 -5.27 11.54 1.14
C ILE A 183 -6.48 12.32 1.70
N SER A 184 -6.96 13.36 1.01
CA SER A 184 -7.97 14.28 1.55
C SER A 184 -9.30 13.61 1.85
N LEU A 185 -9.74 12.68 0.99
CA LEU A 185 -10.93 11.87 1.26
C LEU A 185 -10.77 11.01 2.51
N LEU A 186 -9.56 10.49 2.75
CA LEU A 186 -9.26 9.70 3.94
C LEU A 186 -9.34 10.60 5.16
N PHE A 187 -8.70 11.77 5.09
CA PHE A 187 -8.73 12.74 6.17
C PHE A 187 -10.15 13.23 6.46
N ALA A 188 -10.97 13.46 5.44
CA ALA A 188 -12.37 13.83 5.60
C ALA A 188 -13.18 12.71 6.26
N TYR A 189 -12.96 11.45 5.84
CA TYR A 189 -13.58 10.29 6.46
C TYR A 189 -13.19 10.16 7.93
N GLU A 190 -11.90 10.27 8.27
CA GLU A 190 -11.41 10.23 9.65
C GLU A 190 -11.95 11.39 10.49
N ALA A 191 -11.98 12.60 9.93
CA ALA A 191 -12.53 13.78 10.60
C ALA A 191 -14.02 13.62 10.92
N LEU A 192 -14.77 12.94 10.05
CA LEU A 192 -16.17 12.58 10.30
C LEU A 192 -16.28 11.43 11.29
N ALA A 193 -15.46 10.39 11.17
CA ALA A 193 -15.49 9.21 12.03
C ALA A 193 -15.08 9.53 13.48
N PHE A 194 -14.24 10.53 13.69
CA PHE A 194 -13.76 10.93 15.02
C PHE A 194 -14.88 11.31 16.01
N PRO A 195 -15.78 12.27 15.73
CA PRO A 195 -16.89 12.58 16.63
C PRO A 195 -17.86 11.41 16.82
N PHE A 196 -18.13 10.62 15.76
CA PHE A 196 -18.95 9.41 15.89
C PHE A 196 -18.29 8.38 16.81
N SER A 197 -16.97 8.24 16.73
CA SER A 197 -16.20 7.36 17.61
C SER A 197 -16.27 7.83 19.06
N ILE A 198 -16.19 9.15 19.33
CA ILE A 198 -16.37 9.68 20.69
C ILE A 198 -17.74 9.32 21.24
N VAL A 199 -18.82 9.55 20.48
CA VAL A 199 -20.19 9.25 20.90
C VAL A 199 -20.36 7.74 21.12
N TYR A 200 -19.81 6.93 20.22
CA TYR A 200 -19.84 5.47 20.33
C TYR A 200 -19.11 4.96 21.58
N PHE A 201 -17.87 5.42 21.82
CA PHE A 201 -17.13 5.06 23.01
C PHE A 201 -17.75 5.64 24.30
N ALA A 202 -18.46 6.77 24.21
CA ALA A 202 -19.25 7.32 25.31
C ALA A 202 -20.48 6.44 25.64
N PHE A 203 -21.16 5.94 24.62
CA PHE A 203 -22.30 5.04 24.78
C PHE A 203 -21.88 3.71 25.42
N LEU A 204 -20.69 3.22 25.10
CA LEU A 204 -20.23 1.89 25.50
C LEU A 204 -19.44 1.86 26.80
N GLY A 205 -18.49 2.79 26.97
CA GLY A 205 -17.60 2.87 28.13
C GLY A 205 -17.93 4.02 29.07
N GLY A 206 -19.09 4.67 28.88
CA GLY A 206 -19.42 5.92 29.57
C GLY A 206 -18.38 7.01 29.29
N ALA A 207 -18.28 7.97 30.21
CA ALA A 207 -17.29 9.05 30.10
C ALA A 207 -15.84 8.55 30.01
N VAL A 208 -15.51 7.42 30.65
CA VAL A 208 -14.16 6.86 30.67
C VAL A 208 -13.74 6.37 29.27
N GLY A 209 -14.63 5.68 28.55
CA GLY A 209 -14.38 5.23 27.18
C GLY A 209 -14.12 6.40 26.23
N ALA A 210 -14.95 7.45 26.31
CA ALA A 210 -14.76 8.66 25.52
C ALA A 210 -13.43 9.37 25.82
N ILE A 211 -13.08 9.51 27.11
CA ILE A 211 -11.82 10.14 27.54
C ILE A 211 -10.61 9.35 27.05
N LEU A 212 -10.61 8.02 27.20
CA LEU A 212 -9.53 7.16 26.72
C LEU A 212 -9.35 7.25 25.21
N PHE A 213 -10.45 7.24 24.44
CA PHE A 213 -10.40 7.41 22.99
C PHE A 213 -9.78 8.74 22.58
N VAL A 214 -10.21 9.85 23.21
CA VAL A 214 -9.66 11.19 22.96
C VAL A 214 -8.18 11.25 23.33
N LEU A 215 -7.77 10.67 24.47
CA LEU A 215 -6.36 10.64 24.90
C LEU A 215 -5.48 9.82 23.96
N ILE A 216 -5.92 8.64 23.52
CA ILE A 216 -5.17 7.81 22.56
C ILE A 216 -5.06 8.52 21.21
N THR A 217 -6.15 9.11 20.74
CA THR A 217 -6.17 9.85 19.47
C THR A 217 -5.26 11.08 19.52
N ALA A 218 -5.39 11.91 20.56
CA ALA A 218 -4.52 13.05 20.78
C ALA A 218 -3.07 12.62 20.91
N GLY A 219 -2.79 11.54 21.65
CA GLY A 219 -1.46 10.95 21.78
C GLY A 219 -0.87 10.49 20.44
N ALA A 220 -1.67 9.85 19.58
CA ALA A 220 -1.24 9.42 18.25
C ALA A 220 -0.95 10.60 17.31
N VAL A 221 -1.81 11.63 17.33
CA VAL A 221 -1.62 12.87 16.56
C VAL A 221 -0.40 13.65 17.05
N THR A 222 -0.30 13.89 18.36
CA THR A 222 0.85 14.55 18.99
C THR A 222 2.13 13.75 18.77
N GLY A 223 2.07 12.43 18.89
CA GLY A 223 3.17 11.52 18.57
C GLY A 223 3.63 11.66 17.12
N THR A 224 2.70 11.72 16.16
CA THR A 224 3.00 11.95 14.74
C THR A 224 3.66 13.31 14.50
N ILE A 225 3.16 14.37 15.14
CA ILE A 225 3.74 15.72 15.05
C ILE A 225 5.13 15.77 15.69
N LEU A 226 5.32 15.13 16.85
CA LEU A 226 6.60 15.03 17.52
C LEU A 226 7.59 14.19 16.72
N LEU A 227 7.16 13.09 16.10
CA LEU A 227 7.95 12.31 15.15
C LEU A 227 8.36 13.19 13.96
N LYS A 228 7.43 13.97 13.39
CA LYS A 228 7.75 14.95 12.33
C LYS A 228 8.86 15.89 12.78
N ARG A 229 8.69 16.58 13.91
CA ARG A 229 9.68 17.53 14.44
C ARG A 229 11.02 16.85 14.79
N CYS A 230 10.98 15.67 15.40
CA CYS A 230 12.17 14.93 15.77
C CYS A 230 12.93 14.34 14.57
N PHE A 231 12.26 13.94 13.49
CA PHE A 231 12.90 13.31 12.33
C PHE A 231 13.18 14.26 11.17
N ILE A 232 12.44 15.37 11.04
CA ILE A 232 12.58 16.34 9.96
C ILE A 232 13.35 17.58 10.39
N ASP A 233 13.07 18.14 11.57
CA ASP A 233 13.71 19.38 12.03
C ASP A 233 15.07 19.11 12.67
N LYS A 234 15.25 17.94 13.30
CA LYS A 234 16.60 17.43 13.55
C LYS A 234 17.04 16.68 12.31
N ASP A 235 18.21 17.03 11.80
CA ASP A 235 18.91 16.30 10.75
C ASP A 235 19.29 14.89 11.28
N PHE A 236 18.31 14.02 11.52
CA PHE A 236 18.54 12.63 11.92
C PHE A 236 19.31 11.87 10.83
N THR A 237 19.23 12.38 9.59
CA THR A 237 20.09 12.02 8.46
C THR A 237 21.56 12.44 8.61
N ALA A 238 21.90 13.33 9.54
CA ALA A 238 23.28 13.67 9.88
C ALA A 238 23.90 12.65 10.84
N ILE A 239 23.11 11.80 11.52
CA ILE A 239 23.65 10.67 12.28
C ILE A 239 24.28 9.69 11.27
N PRO A 240 25.61 9.47 11.31
CA PRO A 240 26.31 8.70 10.26
C PRO A 240 25.77 7.28 10.09
N ALA A 241 25.36 6.64 11.19
CA ALA A 241 24.77 5.31 11.18
C ALA A 241 23.42 5.29 10.43
N VAL A 242 22.54 6.26 10.69
CA VAL A 242 21.24 6.38 10.02
C VAL A 242 21.43 6.67 8.54
N LYS A 243 22.38 7.55 8.17
CA LYS A 243 22.71 7.81 6.76
C LYS A 243 23.17 6.56 6.02
N LYS A 244 23.92 5.68 6.69
CA LYS A 244 24.43 4.41 6.14
C LYS A 244 23.32 3.36 5.95
N ILE A 245 22.31 3.35 6.83
CA ILE A 245 21.23 2.35 6.85
C ILE A 245 20.00 2.80 6.04
N ALA A 246 19.72 4.11 5.99
CA ALA A 246 18.53 4.66 5.34
C ALA A 246 18.48 4.37 3.83
N GLY A 247 19.63 4.35 3.15
CA GLY A 247 19.72 3.99 1.73
C GLY A 247 19.26 2.56 1.47
N PRO A 248 19.90 1.54 2.08
CA PRO A 248 19.46 0.15 1.98
C PRO A 248 18.01 -0.07 2.42
N LEU A 249 17.58 0.57 3.52
CA LEU A 249 16.20 0.46 4.01
C LEU A 249 15.19 0.91 2.95
N LYS A 250 15.41 2.09 2.34
CA LYS A 250 14.52 2.61 1.30
C LYS A 250 14.56 1.81 0.00
N MET A 251 15.70 1.21 -0.31
CA MET A 251 15.92 0.51 -1.58
C MET A 251 15.42 -0.94 -1.56
N PHE A 252 15.57 -1.63 -0.43
CA PHE A 252 15.28 -3.05 -0.33
C PHE A 252 14.12 -3.34 0.62
N VAL A 253 14.18 -2.76 1.82
CA VAL A 253 13.26 -3.13 2.91
C VAL A 253 11.84 -2.63 2.64
N ILE A 254 11.68 -1.36 2.24
CA ILE A 254 10.34 -0.82 1.93
C ILE A 254 9.71 -1.60 0.76
N PRO A 255 10.33 -1.73 -0.42
CA PRO A 255 9.68 -2.42 -1.54
C PRO A 255 9.41 -3.91 -1.27
N PHE A 256 10.28 -4.59 -0.52
CA PHE A 256 10.08 -5.97 -0.10
C PHE A 256 8.86 -6.12 0.81
N PHE A 257 8.75 -5.31 1.87
CA PHE A 257 7.60 -5.37 2.77
C PHE A 257 6.31 -4.91 2.10
N THR A 258 6.36 -3.90 1.22
CA THR A 258 5.20 -3.52 0.41
C THR A 258 4.75 -4.68 -0.48
N ALA A 259 5.67 -5.40 -1.14
CA ALA A 259 5.33 -6.54 -1.98
C ALA A 259 4.70 -7.69 -1.18
N ILE A 260 5.27 -8.05 -0.03
CA ILE A 260 4.68 -9.06 0.87
C ILE A 260 3.29 -8.63 1.31
N ALA A 261 3.15 -7.40 1.81
CA ALA A 261 1.87 -6.91 2.29
C ALA A 261 0.81 -6.94 1.18
N MET A 262 1.15 -6.48 -0.03
CA MET A 262 0.25 -6.53 -1.18
C MET A 262 -0.14 -7.95 -1.58
N ILE A 263 0.74 -8.95 -1.42
CA ILE A 263 0.38 -10.36 -1.66
C ILE A 263 -0.63 -10.84 -0.63
N VAL A 264 -0.36 -10.65 0.65
CA VAL A 264 -1.28 -11.08 1.72
C VAL A 264 -2.64 -10.40 1.53
N TRP A 265 -2.64 -9.11 1.23
CA TRP A 265 -3.87 -8.37 0.96
C TRP A 265 -4.63 -8.87 -0.27
N SER A 266 -3.93 -9.17 -1.36
CA SER A 266 -4.54 -9.72 -2.58
C SER A 266 -5.18 -11.07 -2.28
N GLU A 267 -4.54 -11.90 -1.47
CA GLU A 267 -5.06 -13.19 -1.06
C GLU A 267 -6.32 -13.08 -0.22
N LEU A 268 -6.31 -12.23 0.82
CA LEU A 268 -7.48 -11.96 1.65
C LEU A 268 -8.65 -11.39 0.83
N SER A 269 -8.35 -10.48 -0.10
CA SER A 269 -9.35 -9.91 -1.01
C SER A 269 -9.96 -10.97 -1.93
N MET A 270 -9.15 -11.90 -2.44
CA MET A 270 -9.63 -13.00 -3.27
C MET A 270 -10.48 -13.99 -2.50
N ILE A 271 -10.11 -14.33 -1.26
CA ILE A 271 -10.91 -15.17 -0.38
C ILE A 271 -12.28 -14.53 -0.16
N SER A 272 -12.31 -13.25 0.22
CA SER A 272 -13.56 -12.53 0.45
C SER A 272 -14.41 -12.48 -0.81
N ALA A 273 -13.83 -12.10 -1.96
CA ALA A 273 -14.55 -12.03 -3.23
C ALA A 273 -15.10 -13.40 -3.66
N ALA A 274 -14.34 -14.49 -3.47
CA ALA A 274 -14.82 -15.82 -3.78
C ALA A 274 -16.00 -16.23 -2.89
N GLN A 275 -15.95 -15.93 -1.58
CA GLN A 275 -17.05 -16.19 -0.65
C GLN A 275 -18.31 -15.41 -1.03
N ASP A 276 -18.17 -14.12 -1.37
CA ASP A 276 -19.27 -13.26 -1.79
C ASP A 276 -19.91 -13.79 -3.09
N LEU A 277 -19.10 -14.17 -4.08
CA LEU A 277 -19.60 -14.76 -5.32
C LEU A 277 -20.36 -16.06 -5.10
N ILE A 278 -19.89 -16.92 -4.20
CA ILE A 278 -20.57 -18.18 -3.85
C ILE A 278 -21.91 -17.88 -3.18
N HIS A 279 -21.95 -16.91 -2.26
CA HIS A 279 -23.18 -16.51 -1.58
C HIS A 279 -24.24 -16.00 -2.57
N GLU A 280 -23.81 -15.26 -3.59
CA GLU A 280 -24.65 -14.74 -4.66
C GLU A 280 -24.94 -15.76 -5.78
N ASN A 281 -24.52 -17.02 -5.63
CA ASN A 281 -24.64 -18.08 -6.64
C ASN A 281 -23.98 -17.74 -8.00
N LEU A 282 -22.95 -16.91 -7.98
CA LEU A 282 -22.15 -16.54 -9.15
C LEU A 282 -20.94 -17.47 -9.29
N ALA A 283 -20.52 -17.70 -10.54
CA ALA A 283 -19.35 -18.52 -10.81
C ALA A 283 -18.06 -17.85 -10.30
N VAL A 284 -17.26 -18.61 -9.54
CA VAL A 284 -15.92 -18.20 -9.09
C VAL A 284 -14.94 -18.36 -10.26
N ASN A 285 -14.85 -17.36 -11.12
CA ASN A 285 -13.95 -17.32 -12.27
C ASN A 285 -13.17 -16.00 -12.33
N MET A 286 -12.10 -15.97 -13.12
CA MET A 286 -11.24 -14.78 -13.23
C MET A 286 -12.00 -13.55 -13.74
N ALA A 287 -13.02 -13.71 -14.60
CA ALA A 287 -13.80 -12.58 -15.10
C ALA A 287 -14.58 -11.86 -13.98
N ASN A 288 -15.13 -12.62 -13.03
CA ASN A 288 -15.88 -12.08 -11.90
C ASN A 288 -14.97 -11.58 -10.76
N ILE A 289 -13.77 -12.15 -10.63
CA ILE A 289 -12.79 -11.76 -9.58
C ILE A 289 -11.92 -10.58 -10.01
N PHE A 290 -11.69 -10.40 -11.31
CA PHE A 290 -10.85 -9.33 -11.82
C PHE A 290 -11.27 -7.92 -11.36
N PRO A 291 -12.57 -7.54 -11.32
CA PRO A 291 -12.99 -6.26 -10.74
C PRO A 291 -12.54 -6.08 -9.29
N TYR A 292 -12.67 -7.13 -8.46
CA TYR A 292 -12.21 -7.10 -7.07
C TYR A 292 -10.69 -6.94 -6.99
N LEU A 293 -9.93 -7.61 -7.85
CA LEU A 293 -8.47 -7.44 -7.92
C LEU A 293 -8.05 -6.05 -8.39
N LEU A 294 -8.78 -5.48 -9.36
CA LEU A 294 -8.53 -4.13 -9.85
C LEU A 294 -8.82 -3.09 -8.78
N LEU A 295 -9.92 -3.27 -8.05
CA LEU A 295 -10.29 -2.43 -6.93
C LEU A 295 -9.38 -2.69 -5.71
N SER A 296 -8.87 -3.91 -5.47
CA SER A 296 -7.98 -4.23 -4.33
C SER A 296 -6.66 -3.45 -4.30
N GLY A 297 -6.41 -2.63 -5.32
CA GLY A 297 -5.29 -1.71 -5.37
C GLY A 297 -4.05 -2.32 -6.02
N LEU A 298 -3.94 -3.65 -6.18
CA LEU A 298 -2.76 -4.27 -6.77
C LEU A 298 -2.50 -3.82 -8.21
N VAL A 299 -3.53 -3.81 -9.04
CA VAL A 299 -3.42 -3.35 -10.44
C VAL A 299 -3.05 -1.86 -10.49
N PRO A 300 -3.79 -0.95 -9.80
CA PRO A 300 -3.37 0.46 -9.68
C PRO A 300 -1.94 0.65 -9.17
N VAL A 301 -1.52 -0.05 -8.12
CA VAL A 301 -0.16 0.00 -7.56
C VAL A 301 0.87 -0.35 -8.63
N ARG A 302 0.64 -1.42 -9.40
CA ARG A 302 1.54 -1.84 -10.48
C ARG A 302 1.59 -0.83 -11.61
N VAL A 303 0.47 -0.23 -12.00
CA VAL A 303 0.46 0.83 -13.02
C VAL A 303 1.28 2.03 -12.54
N VAL A 304 1.13 2.46 -11.29
CA VAL A 304 1.94 3.54 -10.71
C VAL A 304 3.44 3.20 -10.76
N ILE A 305 3.79 1.96 -10.44
CA ILE A 305 5.19 1.48 -10.42
C ILE A 305 5.82 1.51 -11.80
N LEU A 306 5.09 1.07 -12.84
CA LEU A 306 5.56 1.07 -14.23
C LEU A 306 5.98 2.47 -14.72
N PHE A 307 5.30 3.49 -14.21
CA PHE A 307 5.56 4.89 -14.53
C PHE A 307 6.36 5.60 -13.42
N ALA A 308 6.87 4.85 -12.43
CA ALA A 308 7.60 5.42 -11.32
C ALA A 308 8.95 5.97 -11.80
N PRO A 309 9.23 7.25 -11.55
CA PRO A 309 10.49 7.85 -11.95
C PRO A 309 11.69 7.33 -11.14
N PRO A 310 12.87 7.13 -11.78
CA PRO A 310 13.12 7.20 -13.21
C PRO A 310 12.59 5.95 -13.93
N VAL A 311 11.85 6.16 -15.02
CA VAL A 311 11.32 5.07 -15.85
C VAL A 311 12.46 4.39 -16.60
N LYS A 312 12.53 3.07 -16.49
CA LYS A 312 13.53 2.21 -17.12
C LYS A 312 12.81 1.17 -17.98
N PRO A 313 13.13 1.04 -19.29
CA PRO A 313 12.45 0.08 -20.15
C PRO A 313 12.54 -1.38 -19.67
N LEU A 314 13.68 -1.76 -19.07
CA LEU A 314 13.85 -3.11 -18.55
C LEU A 314 12.92 -3.38 -17.36
N ASN A 315 12.61 -2.37 -16.54
CA ASN A 315 11.63 -2.52 -15.48
C ASN A 315 10.23 -2.74 -16.04
N ILE A 316 9.81 -1.98 -17.06
CA ILE A 316 8.51 -2.18 -17.71
C ILE A 316 8.37 -3.62 -18.21
N LEU A 317 9.41 -4.16 -18.84
CA LEU A 317 9.42 -5.55 -19.30
C LEU A 317 9.31 -6.54 -18.14
N ILE A 318 10.12 -6.36 -17.09
CA ILE A 318 10.09 -7.21 -15.90
C ILE A 318 8.70 -7.16 -15.26
N SER A 319 8.16 -5.99 -14.99
CA SER A 319 6.84 -5.79 -14.39
C SER A 319 5.71 -6.39 -15.24
N ALA A 320 5.78 -6.30 -16.57
CA ALA A 320 4.82 -6.95 -17.46
C ALA A 320 4.87 -8.48 -17.34
N VAL A 321 6.08 -9.06 -17.31
CA VAL A 321 6.27 -10.50 -17.10
C VAL A 321 5.81 -10.92 -15.70
N THR A 322 6.14 -10.16 -14.66
CA THR A 322 5.72 -10.47 -13.27
C THR A 322 4.21 -10.36 -13.11
N MET A 323 3.56 -9.44 -13.83
CA MET A 323 2.10 -9.27 -13.81
C MET A 323 1.41 -10.44 -14.52
N TYR A 324 1.92 -10.85 -15.68
CA TYR A 324 1.44 -12.03 -16.37
C TYR A 324 1.56 -13.29 -15.50
N LEU A 325 2.74 -13.54 -14.93
CA LEU A 325 2.98 -14.70 -14.05
C LEU A 325 2.07 -14.67 -12.82
N PHE A 326 1.82 -13.49 -12.25
CA PHE A 326 0.90 -13.33 -11.14
C PHE A 326 -0.53 -13.76 -11.51
N PHE A 327 -1.08 -13.25 -12.62
CA PHE A 327 -2.44 -13.63 -13.05
C PHE A 327 -2.56 -15.10 -13.42
N VAL A 328 -1.56 -15.69 -14.08
CA VAL A 328 -1.55 -17.13 -14.39
C VAL A 328 -1.56 -17.96 -13.11
N ASN A 329 -0.80 -17.56 -12.10
CA ASN A 329 -0.79 -18.26 -10.81
C ASN A 329 -2.11 -18.08 -10.06
N LEU A 330 -2.71 -16.88 -10.08
CA LEU A 330 -4.01 -16.64 -9.47
C LEU A 330 -5.11 -17.49 -10.12
N ASP A 331 -5.16 -17.55 -11.45
CA ASP A 331 -6.14 -18.37 -12.17
C ASP A 331 -6.04 -19.85 -11.75
N SER A 332 -4.82 -20.36 -11.60
CA SER A 332 -4.58 -21.73 -11.13
C SER A 332 -5.07 -21.97 -9.70
N VAL A 333 -5.00 -20.96 -8.83
CA VAL A 333 -5.52 -21.04 -7.45
C VAL A 333 -7.05 -21.00 -7.46
N LEU A 334 -7.65 -20.15 -8.30
CA LEU A 334 -9.09 -20.03 -8.42
C LEU A 334 -9.75 -21.30 -8.96
N VAL A 335 -9.14 -21.96 -9.95
CA VAL A 335 -9.62 -23.25 -10.46
C VAL A 335 -9.59 -24.33 -9.36
N LYS A 336 -8.55 -24.33 -8.51
CA LYS A 336 -8.51 -25.23 -7.36
C LYS A 336 -9.60 -24.88 -6.34
N LEU A 337 -9.82 -23.60 -6.09
CA LEU A 337 -10.81 -23.13 -5.12
C LEU A 337 -12.23 -23.48 -5.55
N SER A 338 -12.58 -23.24 -6.81
CA SER A 338 -13.90 -23.59 -7.34
C SER A 338 -14.15 -25.09 -7.21
N GLY A 339 -13.13 -25.93 -7.45
CA GLY A 339 -13.21 -27.37 -7.22
C GLY A 339 -13.38 -27.80 -5.76
N LEU A 340 -12.83 -27.04 -4.80
CA LEU A 340 -12.97 -27.30 -3.36
C LEU A 340 -14.28 -26.76 -2.77
N MET A 341 -14.81 -25.67 -3.33
CA MET A 341 -15.99 -24.97 -2.82
C MET A 341 -17.28 -25.34 -3.55
N VAL A 342 -17.26 -26.20 -4.57
CA VAL A 342 -18.48 -26.86 -5.07
C VAL A 342 -19.01 -27.75 -3.94
N PRO A 343 -20.16 -27.45 -3.32
CA PRO A 343 -20.78 -28.41 -2.43
C PRO A 343 -21.10 -29.65 -3.25
N LEU A 344 -20.71 -30.83 -2.75
CA LEU A 344 -21.35 -32.08 -3.15
C LEU A 344 -22.86 -31.85 -2.98
N LYS A 345 -23.56 -31.72 -4.11
CA LYS A 345 -25.02 -31.65 -4.13
C LYS A 345 -25.63 -32.89 -3.50
#